data_AF-A0A8S3XFT2-F1
#
_entry.id   AF-A0A8S3XFT2-F1
#
_cell.length_a   1.000
_cell.length_b   1.000
_cell.length_c   1.000
_cell.angle_alpha   90.00
_cell.angle_beta   90.00
_cell.angle_gamma   90.00
#
_symmetry.space_group_name_H-M   'P 1'
#
loop_
_entity.id
_entity.type
_entity.pdbx_description
1 polymer ?
#
loop_
_entity_poly.entity_id
_entity_poly.type
_entity_poly.pdbx_seq_one_letter_code
_entity_poly.pdbx_strand_id
1 'polypeptide(L)'
;MLLVGGDNCVRGVVSLPGSPRGNSVSEPVVGSAESLVTRVLAEQGLAAYCDPEFVRNTSREMQEALEMTQEQMDRAAHQLMLQERNLKQAHNQQSQVGDIIARQYHPFHQPATMPPPAFKRL
;
A
#
# COMPACT_ATOMS: atom_id res chain seq x y z
N MET A 1 9.50 0.92 55.39
CA MET A 1 9.59 -0.35 56.16
C MET A 1 8.36 -1.16 55.75
N LEU A 2 8.44 -2.01 54.72
CA LEU A 2 8.75 -3.46 54.78
C LEU A 2 7.82 -4.19 55.78
N LEU A 3 7.15 -5.32 55.51
CA LEU A 3 7.05 -6.29 54.41
C LEU A 3 5.93 -7.32 54.79
N VAL A 4 5.28 -7.91 53.78
CA VAL A 4 4.90 -9.36 53.62
C VAL A 4 3.94 -9.98 54.66
N GLY A 5 2.85 -10.69 54.32
CA GLY A 5 2.45 -11.57 53.21
C GLY A 5 1.70 -12.76 53.86
N GLY A 6 0.87 -13.60 53.24
CA GLY A 6 0.35 -13.79 51.90
C GLY A 6 -0.52 -15.06 51.91
N ASP A 7 -1.41 -15.22 50.92
CA ASP A 7 -2.06 -16.50 50.55
C ASP A 7 -2.23 -16.48 49.02
N ASN A 8 -1.32 -17.10 48.26
CA ASN A 8 -1.36 -18.46 47.73
C ASN A 8 -2.30 -18.68 46.53
N CYS A 9 -1.67 -18.63 45.35
CA CYS A 9 -1.80 -19.55 44.21
C CYS A 9 -3.19 -19.98 43.72
N VAL A 10 -3.70 -19.25 42.72
CA VAL A 10 -4.20 -19.90 41.51
C VAL A 10 -3.43 -19.38 40.30
N ARG A 11 -2.51 -20.24 39.87
CA ARG A 11 -1.95 -20.43 38.54
C ARG A 11 -2.76 -19.76 37.41
N GLY A 12 -2.42 -18.51 37.13
CA GLY A 12 -2.84 -17.76 35.95
C GLY A 12 -1.63 -17.42 35.09
N VAL A 13 -0.81 -18.42 34.75
CA VAL A 13 0.02 -18.36 33.55
C VAL A 13 -0.94 -18.33 32.35
N VAL A 14 -1.44 -17.15 32.02
CA VAL A 14 -1.96 -16.89 30.68
C VAL A 14 -0.77 -16.46 29.85
N SER A 15 -0.11 -17.48 29.30
CA SER A 15 0.92 -17.33 28.29
C SER A 15 0.46 -16.33 27.24
N LEU A 16 1.26 -15.29 27.05
CA LEU A 16 1.10 -14.35 25.94
C LEU A 16 0.97 -15.14 24.63
N PRO A 17 0.06 -14.72 23.74
CA PRO A 17 -0.20 -15.44 22.49
C PRO A 17 1.03 -15.42 21.59
N GLY A 18 1.56 -16.63 21.37
CA GLY A 18 2.10 -17.10 20.09
C GLY A 18 3.20 -16.29 19.43
N SER A 19 4.44 -16.79 19.51
CA SER A 19 5.43 -16.69 18.42
C SER A 19 6.58 -17.68 18.66
N PRO A 20 7.15 -18.33 17.63
CA PRO A 20 6.62 -18.69 16.32
C PRO A 20 6.52 -20.23 16.21
N ARG A 21 5.36 -20.76 15.83
CA ARG A 21 5.36 -22.12 15.27
C ARG A 21 6.20 -22.04 14.01
N GLY A 22 7.28 -22.81 13.97
CA GLY A 22 8.18 -22.93 12.83
C GLY A 22 7.44 -23.41 11.61
N ASN A 23 6.83 -22.47 10.90
CA ASN A 23 6.52 -22.57 9.51
C ASN A 23 7.49 -21.64 8.82
N SER A 24 8.69 -22.14 8.53
CA SER A 24 9.63 -21.53 7.60
C SER A 24 9.05 -21.62 6.18
N VAL A 25 7.87 -21.06 5.98
CA VAL A 25 7.49 -20.49 4.71
C VAL A 25 7.67 -19.02 5.01
N SER A 26 8.80 -18.48 4.57
CA SER A 26 9.00 -17.04 4.47
C SER A 26 7.80 -16.52 3.68
N GLU A 27 6.76 -16.09 4.39
CA GLU A 27 5.64 -15.39 3.80
C GLU A 27 6.26 -14.28 2.94
N PRO A 28 5.96 -14.21 1.64
CA PRO A 28 6.63 -13.29 0.74
C PRO A 28 6.51 -11.90 1.35
N VAL A 29 7.65 -11.36 1.82
CA VAL A 29 7.68 -10.05 2.45
C VAL A 29 7.09 -9.08 1.44
N VAL A 30 6.02 -8.39 1.86
CA VAL A 30 5.35 -7.40 1.00
C VAL A 30 6.39 -6.33 0.65
N GLY A 31 6.80 -6.30 -0.61
CA GLY A 31 7.87 -5.42 -1.11
C GLY A 31 9.20 -6.13 -1.45
N SER A 32 9.30 -7.45 -1.31
CA SER A 32 10.42 -8.24 -1.82
C SER A 32 10.35 -8.48 -3.32
N ALA A 33 11.47 -8.87 -3.93
CA ALA A 33 11.55 -9.21 -5.34
C ALA A 33 10.47 -10.22 -5.76
N GLU A 34 10.29 -11.29 -4.98
CA GLU A 34 9.28 -12.34 -5.25
C GLU A 34 7.84 -11.80 -5.24
N SER A 35 7.56 -10.83 -4.36
CA SER A 35 6.25 -10.19 -4.29
C SER A 35 5.98 -9.34 -5.53
N LEU A 36 7.01 -8.63 -6.02
CA LEU A 36 6.90 -7.85 -7.25
C LEU A 36 6.67 -8.76 -8.46
N VAL A 37 7.46 -9.83 -8.58
CA VAL A 37 7.33 -10.78 -9.69
C VAL A 37 5.96 -11.45 -9.69
N THR A 38 5.50 -11.95 -8.54
CA THR A 38 4.17 -12.56 -8.42
C THR A 38 3.07 -11.61 -8.86
N ARG A 39 3.16 -10.34 -8.41
CA ARG A 39 2.17 -9.32 -8.76
C ARG A 39 2.17 -9.01 -10.25
N VAL A 40 3.34 -8.78 -10.85
CA VAL A 40 3.47 -8.51 -12.28
C VAL A 40 2.91 -9.68 -13.10
N LEU A 41 3.24 -10.92 -12.73
CA LEU A 41 2.70 -12.11 -13.41
C LEU A 41 1.17 -12.18 -13.31
N ALA A 42 0.60 -11.85 -12.16
CA ALA A 42 -0.85 -11.77 -12.00
C ALA A 42 -1.49 -10.66 -12.84
N GLU A 43 -0.88 -9.48 -12.89
CA GLU A 43 -1.36 -8.34 -13.70
C GLU A 43 -1.33 -8.63 -15.21
N GLN A 44 -0.39 -9.45 -15.66
CA GLN A 44 -0.30 -9.91 -17.05
C GLN A 44 -1.23 -11.10 -17.37
N GLY A 45 -1.99 -11.59 -16.39
CA GLY A 45 -2.90 -12.73 -16.58
C GLY A 45 -2.20 -14.09 -16.57
N LEU A 46 -0.96 -14.17 -16.08
CA LEU A 46 -0.14 -15.38 -16.06
C LEU A 46 -0.20 -16.14 -14.73
N ALA A 47 -0.89 -15.60 -13.70
CA ALA A 47 -0.98 -16.21 -12.38
C ALA A 47 -1.46 -17.67 -12.37
N ALA A 48 -2.34 -18.06 -13.30
CA ALA A 48 -2.83 -19.44 -13.39
C ALA A 48 -1.78 -20.46 -13.87
N TYR A 49 -0.67 -19.99 -14.43
CA TYR A 49 0.40 -20.80 -15.00
C TYR A 49 1.71 -20.70 -14.20
N CYS A 50 1.72 -19.92 -13.11
CA CYS A 50 2.92 -19.62 -12.36
C CYS A 50 2.90 -20.32 -11.00
N ASP A 51 3.79 -21.29 -10.83
CA ASP A 51 4.05 -21.91 -9.54
C ASP A 51 5.00 -21.06 -8.69
N PRO A 52 5.01 -21.23 -7.35
CA PRO A 52 5.94 -20.52 -6.48
C PRO A 52 7.42 -20.79 -6.81
N GLU A 53 7.73 -21.93 -7.44
CA GLU A 53 9.08 -22.23 -7.92
C GLU A 53 9.45 -21.38 -9.15
N PHE A 54 8.49 -21.12 -10.04
CA PHE A 54 8.69 -20.25 -11.20
C PHE A 54 9.02 -18.82 -10.77
N VAL A 55 8.33 -18.29 -9.76
CA VAL A 55 8.60 -16.96 -9.20
C VAL A 55 10.01 -16.87 -8.64
N ARG A 56 10.43 -17.88 -7.86
CA ARG A 56 11.79 -17.94 -7.30
C ARG A 56 12.85 -18.03 -8.40
N ASN A 57 12.66 -18.91 -9.38
CA ASN A 57 13.60 -19.07 -10.48
C ASN A 57 13.70 -17.78 -11.30
N THR A 58 12.57 -17.18 -11.65
CA THR A 58 12.54 -15.89 -12.38
C THR A 58 13.23 -14.79 -11.57
N SER A 59 12.98 -14.70 -10.27
CA SER A 59 13.63 -13.73 -9.39
C SER A 59 15.15 -13.94 -9.37
N ARG A 60 15.62 -15.18 -9.36
CA ARG A 60 17.04 -15.54 -9.40
C ARG A 60 17.66 -15.29 -10.78
N GLU A 61 17.02 -15.70 -11.85
CA GLU A 61 17.47 -15.47 -13.24
C GLU A 61 17.62 -13.97 -13.52
N MET A 62 16.70 -13.14 -13.00
CA MET A 62 16.85 -11.68 -13.10
C MET A 62 18.04 -11.15 -12.30
N GLN A 63 18.32 -11.70 -11.12
CA GLN A 63 19.52 -11.35 -10.34
C GLN A 63 20.79 -11.71 -11.11
N GLU A 64 20.84 -12.93 -11.67
CA GLU A 64 22.00 -13.42 -12.42
C GLU A 64 22.18 -12.66 -13.74
N ALA A 65 21.11 -12.37 -14.46
CA ALA A 65 21.15 -11.63 -15.73
C ALA A 65 21.48 -10.14 -15.57
N LEU A 66 21.09 -9.52 -14.45
CA LEU A 66 21.35 -8.11 -14.15
C LEU A 66 22.55 -7.90 -13.24
N GLU A 67 23.27 -8.97 -12.86
CA GLU A 67 24.35 -8.95 -11.88
C GLU A 67 23.97 -8.22 -10.57
N MET A 68 22.71 -8.38 -10.15
CA MET A 68 22.15 -7.73 -8.97
C MET A 68 22.14 -8.68 -7.77
N THR A 69 22.49 -8.17 -6.59
CA THR A 69 22.33 -8.95 -5.35
C THR A 69 20.86 -9.05 -4.97
N GLN A 70 20.51 -10.06 -4.17
CA GLN A 70 19.16 -10.23 -3.65
C GLN A 70 18.68 -8.97 -2.92
N GLU A 71 19.52 -8.36 -2.07
CA GLU A 71 19.16 -7.13 -1.36
C GLU A 71 18.94 -5.94 -2.30
N GLN A 72 19.72 -5.83 -3.38
CA GLN A 72 19.52 -4.76 -4.36
C GLN A 72 18.21 -4.95 -5.12
N MET A 73 17.91 -6.18 -5.52
CA MET A 73 16.67 -6.52 -6.19
C MET A 73 15.47 -6.25 -5.28
N ASP A 74 15.53 -6.64 -4.01
CA ASP A 74 14.49 -6.36 -3.02
C ASP A 74 14.29 -4.86 -2.80
N ARG A 75 15.36 -4.07 -2.68
CA ARG A 75 15.27 -2.60 -2.57
C ARG A 75 14.63 -1.99 -3.82
N ALA A 76 15.05 -2.42 -5.00
CA ALA A 76 14.49 -1.95 -6.26
C ALA A 76 13.00 -2.32 -6.37
N ALA A 77 12.64 -3.56 -5.99
CA ALA A 77 11.27 -4.02 -6.00
C ALA A 77 10.37 -3.20 -5.06
N HIS A 78 10.87 -2.95 -3.84
CA HIS A 78 10.19 -2.11 -2.86
C HIS A 78 9.95 -0.68 -3.39
N GLN A 79 10.98 -0.08 -4.00
CA GLN A 79 10.89 1.26 -4.57
C GLN A 79 9.88 1.32 -5.73
N LEU A 80 9.88 0.34 -6.63
CA LEU A 80 8.92 0.25 -7.74
C LEU A 80 7.47 0.16 -7.23
N MET A 81 7.23 -0.70 -6.23
CA MET A 81 5.90 -0.81 -5.62
C MET A 81 5.45 0.49 -4.94
N LEU A 82 6.36 1.17 -4.24
CA LEU A 82 6.05 2.43 -3.59
C LEU A 82 5.76 3.54 -4.61
N GLN A 83 6.58 3.65 -5.65
CA GLN A 83 6.39 4.60 -6.73
C GLN A 83 5.04 4.41 -7.41
N GLU A 84 4.65 3.16 -7.68
CA GLU A 84 3.37 2.87 -8.32
C GLU A 84 2.17 3.26 -7.45
N ARG A 85 2.23 3.03 -6.13
CA ARG A 85 1.21 3.50 -5.19
C ARG A 85 1.08 5.02 -5.20
N ASN A 86 2.21 5.74 -5.18
CA ASN A 86 2.22 7.19 -5.25
C ASN A 86 1.62 7.71 -6.56
N LEU A 87 1.95 7.06 -7.69
CA LEU A 87 1.40 7.42 -9.00
C LEU A 87 -0.11 7.24 -9.05
N LYS A 88 -0.62 6.12 -8.53
CA LYS A 88 -2.06 5.83 -8.43
C LYS A 88 -2.79 6.86 -7.56
N GLN A 89 -2.18 7.28 -6.45
CA GLN A 89 -2.75 8.33 -5.60
C GLN A 89 -2.74 9.70 -6.28
N ALA A 90 -1.63 10.08 -6.92
CA ALA A 90 -1.52 11.33 -7.66
C ALA A 90 -2.54 11.41 -8.82
N HIS A 91 -2.74 10.30 -9.54
CA HIS A 91 -3.76 10.21 -10.58
C HIS A 91 -5.18 10.40 -10.01
N ASN A 92 -5.47 9.82 -8.85
CA ASN A 92 -6.77 9.98 -8.20
C ASN A 92 -7.02 11.44 -7.74
N GLN A 93 -5.98 12.10 -7.22
CA GLN A 93 -6.04 13.52 -6.84
C GLN A 93 -6.39 14.40 -8.05
N GLN A 94 -5.80 14.12 -9.23
CA GLN A 94 -6.02 14.92 -10.43
C GLN A 94 -7.45 14.85 -10.96
N SER A 95 -8.11 13.68 -10.87
CA SER A 95 -9.56 13.57 -11.12
C SER A 95 -10.36 14.42 -10.13
N GLN A 96 -10.01 14.37 -8.84
CA GLN A 96 -10.76 15.08 -7.82
C GLN A 96 -10.66 16.62 -7.96
N VAL A 97 -9.50 17.18 -8.32
CA VAL A 97 -9.37 18.64 -8.53
C VAL A 97 -10.16 19.11 -9.77
N GLY A 98 -10.22 18.30 -10.81
CA GLY A 98 -11.02 18.59 -12.01
C GLY A 98 -12.52 18.67 -11.70
N ASP A 99 -13.03 17.74 -10.90
CA ASP A 99 -14.41 17.75 -10.42
C ASP A 99 -14.71 18.92 -9.47
N ILE A 100 -13.77 19.27 -8.58
CA ILE A 100 -13.94 20.41 -7.64
C ILE A 100 -13.96 21.74 -8.40
N ILE A 101 -13.06 21.96 -9.37
CA ILE A 101 -13.03 23.20 -10.16
C ILE A 101 -14.24 23.27 -11.12
N ALA A 102 -14.66 22.14 -11.71
CA ALA A 102 -15.88 22.08 -12.49
C ALA A 102 -17.14 22.34 -11.63
N ARG A 103 -17.13 21.94 -10.35
CA ARG A 103 -18.14 22.28 -9.33
C ARG A 103 -18.14 23.76 -8.95
N GLN A 104 -16.98 24.38 -8.95
CA GLN A 104 -16.82 25.80 -8.64
C GLN A 104 -17.32 26.72 -9.77
N TYR A 105 -17.25 26.28 -11.04
CA TYR A 105 -17.60 27.07 -12.23
C TYR A 105 -18.94 26.66 -12.86
N HIS A 106 -19.97 26.48 -12.03
CA HIS A 106 -21.33 26.28 -12.51
C HIS A 106 -21.96 27.60 -12.97
N PRO A 107 -22.45 27.72 -14.23
CA PRO A 107 -23.05 28.95 -14.77
C PRO A 107 -24.24 29.49 -13.97
N PHE A 108 -24.84 28.70 -13.08
CA PHE A 108 -26.04 29.03 -12.31
C PHE A 108 -25.78 29.31 -10.82
N HIS A 109 -24.55 29.24 -10.33
CA HIS A 109 -24.21 29.62 -8.94
C HIS A 109 -23.50 30.97 -8.92
N GLN A 110 -24.26 32.06 -8.87
CA GLN A 110 -23.73 33.38 -8.52
C GLN A 110 -23.65 33.51 -7.00
N PRO A 111 -22.47 33.77 -6.39
CA PRO A 111 -22.42 34.20 -5.00
C PRO A 111 -23.14 35.55 -4.87
N ALA A 112 -23.95 35.69 -3.83
CA ALA A 112 -24.91 36.79 -3.63
C ALA A 112 -24.25 38.14 -3.27
N THR A 113 -23.32 38.66 -4.08
CA THR A 113 -22.57 39.90 -3.77
C THR A 113 -22.73 41.03 -4.78
N MET A 114 -23.66 40.97 -5.73
CA MET A 114 -23.94 42.12 -6.61
C MET A 114 -25.32 42.72 -6.35
N PRO A 115 -25.42 44.02 -6.00
CA PRO A 115 -26.71 44.69 -5.96
C PRO A 115 -27.26 44.83 -7.39
N PRO A 116 -28.58 44.70 -7.59
CA PRO A 116 -29.16 44.77 -8.93
C PRO A 116 -28.97 46.17 -9.53
N PRO A 117 -28.77 46.28 -10.86
CA PRO A 117 -28.62 47.57 -11.52
C PRO A 117 -29.93 48.37 -11.42
N ALA A 118 -29.81 49.61 -10.95
CA ALA A 118 -30.94 50.53 -10.86
C ALA A 118 -31.39 50.97 -12.26
N PHE A 119 -32.47 50.37 -12.75
CA PHE A 119 -33.13 50.83 -13.97
C PHE A 119 -33.76 52.20 -13.70
N LYS A 120 -33.20 53.25 -14.31
CA LYS A 120 -33.84 54.57 -14.34
C LYS A 120 -34.98 54.51 -15.37
N ARG A 121 -36.23 54.55 -14.90
CA ARG A 121 -37.39 54.73 -15.77
C ARG A 121 -37.38 56.18 -16.29
N LEU A 122 -37.40 56.32 -17.61
CA LEU A 122 -37.72 57.57 -18.32
C LEU A 122 -39.23 57.69 -18.46
#